data_AF-A0A352PNV8-F1
#
_entry.id   AF-A0A352PNV8-F1
#
_cell.length_a   1.000
_cell.length_b   1.000
_cell.length_c   1.000
_cell.angle_alpha   90.00
_cell.angle_beta   90.00
_cell.angle_gamma   90.00
#
_symmetry.space_group_name_H-M   'P 1'
#
loop_
_entity.id
_entity.type
_entity.pdbx_description
1 polymer ?
#
loop_
_entity_poly.entity_id
_entity_poly.type
_entity_poly.pdbx_seq_one_letter_code
_entity_poly.pdbx_strand_id
1 'polypeptide(L)' 'FDLETQRLADEVGGWQNKHLMRVSVAVLGRGFGEDYRVYREDELDQLIRDLQELDLVVGFNIKSFDYSVLQA' A
#
# COMPACT_ATOMS: atom_id res chain seq x y z
N PHE A 1 -2.46 -3.21 -6.75
CA PHE A 1 -2.33 -1.91 -6.06
C PHE A 1 -0.86 -1.67 -5.81
N ASP A 2 -0.52 -0.43 -5.51
CA ASP A 2 0.82 0.00 -5.13
C ASP A 2 0.68 1.13 -4.10
N LEU A 3 1.65 1.28 -3.21
CA LEU A 3 1.68 2.38 -2.25
C LEU A 3 3.04 3.09 -2.23
N GLU A 4 2.97 4.37 -1.91
CA GLU A 4 4.12 5.23 -1.68
C GLU A 4 4.21 5.58 -0.20
N THR A 5 5.43 5.71 0.30
CA THR A 5 5.68 5.89 1.74
C THR A 5 6.05 7.32 2.11
N GLN A 6 5.79 7.71 3.36
CA GLN A 6 6.19 9.03 3.87
C GLN A 6 7.67 9.12 4.24
N ARG A 7 8.27 8.00 4.61
CA ARG A 7 9.66 7.92 5.08
C ARG A 7 10.43 6.88 4.30
N LEU A 8 11.70 7.14 4.09
CA LEU A 8 12.67 6.21 3.51
C LEU A 8 13.10 5.16 4.52
N ALA A 9 13.67 4.06 4.03
CA ALA A 9 14.19 2.98 4.87
C ALA A 9 15.20 3.49 5.90
N ASP A 10 16.10 4.40 5.51
CA ASP A 10 17.15 4.93 6.40
C ASP A 10 16.58 5.83 7.51
N GLU A 11 15.46 6.51 7.25
CA GLU A 11 14.76 7.35 8.25
C GLU A 11 14.04 6.53 9.33
N VAL A 12 13.82 5.24 9.06
CA VAL A 12 13.20 4.30 10.00
C VAL A 12 14.18 3.25 10.53
N GLY A 13 15.48 3.39 10.23
CA GLY A 13 16.54 2.51 10.71
C GLY A 13 16.73 1.22 9.90
N GLY A 14 16.16 1.11 8.70
CA GLY A 14 16.40 0.04 7.73
C GLY A 14 15.14 -0.68 7.26
N TRP A 15 15.30 -1.53 6.23
CA TRP A 15 14.21 -2.26 5.57
C TRP A 15 13.46 -3.27 6.46
N GLN A 16 13.99 -3.63 7.63
CA GLN A 16 13.25 -4.44 8.61
C GLN A 16 12.11 -3.64 9.27
N ASN A 17 12.14 -2.31 9.19
CA ASN A 17 11.18 -1.40 9.83
C ASN A 17 10.17 -0.79 8.85
N LYS A 18 9.79 -1.52 7.78
CA LYS A 18 8.85 -1.03 6.73
C LYS A 18 7.53 -0.48 7.27
N HIS A 19 6.96 -1.09 8.31
CA HIS A 19 5.73 -0.62 8.97
C HIS A 19 5.84 0.81 9.54
N LEU A 20 7.07 1.27 9.84
CA LEU A 20 7.31 2.64 10.30
C LEU A 20 7.43 3.65 9.15
N MET A 21 7.51 3.18 7.89
CA MET A 21 7.66 4.06 6.72
C MET A 21 6.40 4.90 6.46
N ARG A 22 5.24 4.42 6.93
CA ARG A 22 3.89 5.00 6.81
C ARG A 22 3.45 5.20 5.35
N VAL A 23 2.14 5.12 5.11
CA VAL A 23 1.61 5.36 3.77
C VAL A 23 1.49 6.85 3.51
N SER A 24 1.94 7.32 2.35
CA SER A 24 1.69 8.66 1.83
C SER A 24 0.45 8.66 0.95
N VAL A 25 0.42 7.75 -0.02
CA VAL A 25 -0.69 7.53 -0.96
C VAL A 25 -0.67 6.09 -1.44
N ALA A 26 -1.84 5.54 -1.73
CA ALA A 26 -1.96 4.25 -2.40
C ALA A 26 -2.90 4.36 -3.60
N VAL A 27 -2.67 3.53 -4.62
CA VAL A 27 -3.52 3.46 -5.81
C VAL A 27 -3.96 2.03 -6.05
N LEU A 28 -5.27 1.84 -6.19
CA LEU A 28 -5.89 0.58 -6.59
C LEU A 28 -6.49 0.73 -7.99
N GLY A 29 -5.91 0.05 -8.98
CA GLY A 29 -6.53 -0.14 -10.29
C GLY A 29 -7.43 -1.37 -10.32
N ARG A 30 -8.58 -1.28 -11.00
CA ARG A 30 -9.53 -2.40 -11.20
C ARG A 30 -9.61 -2.77 -12.69
N GLY A 31 -9.16 -3.98 -13.02
CA GLY A 31 -9.25 -4.51 -14.38
C GLY A 31 -8.27 -3.86 -15.38
N PHE A 32 -8.60 -3.95 -16.68
CA PHE A 32 -7.76 -3.49 -17.80
C PHE A 32 -8.13 -2.09 -18.32
N GLY A 33 -8.78 -1.25 -17.51
CA GLY A 33 -9.21 0.10 -17.89
C GLY A 33 -8.58 1.19 -17.02
N GLU A 34 -8.96 2.45 -17.27
CA GLU A 34 -8.56 3.62 -16.46
C GLU A 34 -9.40 3.75 -15.17
N ASP A 35 -9.90 2.65 -14.62
CA ASP A 35 -10.58 2.65 -13.34
C ASP A 35 -9.54 2.48 -12.23
N TYR A 36 -9.17 3.60 -11.62
CA TYR A 36 -8.30 3.61 -10.45
C TYR A 36 -8.88 4.48 -9.35
N ARG A 37 -8.64 4.04 -8.12
CA ARG A 37 -8.96 4.79 -6.91
C ARG A 37 -7.69 5.13 -6.16
N VAL A 38 -7.59 6.39 -5.76
CA VAL A 38 -6.51 6.91 -4.92
C VAL A 38 -6.98 6.92 -3.47
N TYR A 39 -6.09 6.55 -2.55
CA TYR A 39 -6.32 6.56 -1.11
C TYR A 39 -5.23 7.38 -0.43
N ARG A 40 -5.62 8.32 0.42
CA ARG A 40 -4.73 9.02 1.35
C ARG A 40 -4.71 8.32 2.72
N GLU A 41 -3.89 8.80 3.64
CA GLU A 41 -3.71 8.21 4.98
C GLU A 41 -5.03 7.98 5.74
N ASP A 42 -5.93 8.94 5.66
CA ASP A 42 -7.24 8.92 6.32
C ASP A 42 -8.23 7.93 5.65
N GLU A 43 -7.86 7.35 4.52
CA GLU A 43 -8.66 6.42 3.75
C GLU A 43 -8.10 4.98 3.76
N LEU A 44 -7.06 4.70 4.56
CA LEU A 44 -6.41 3.38 4.61
C LEU A 44 -7.37 2.26 5.04
N ASP A 45 -8.29 2.54 5.96
CA ASP A 45 -9.33 1.59 6.35
C ASP A 45 -10.19 1.17 5.16
N GLN A 46 -10.44 2.10 4.23
CA GLN A 46 -11.20 1.80 3.01
C GLN A 46 -10.34 1.04 2.00
N LEU A 47 -9.06 1.38 1.84
CA LEU A 47 -8.13 0.60 1.02
C LEU A 47 -8.09 -0.86 1.48
N ILE A 48 -7.97 -1.11 2.79
CA ILE A 48 -7.90 -2.46 3.35
C ILE A 48 -9.19 -3.23 3.05
N ARG A 49 -10.37 -2.62 3.23
CA ARG A 49 -11.66 -3.23 2.88
C ARG A 49 -11.74 -3.57 1.39
N ASP A 50 -11.42 -2.62 0.52
CA ASP A 50 -11.42 -2.82 -0.93
C ASP A 50 -10.46 -3.94 -1.35
N LEU A 51 -9.28 -4.04 -0.73
CA LEU A 51 -8.33 -5.12 -1.01
C LEU A 51 -8.83 -6.51 -0.55
N GLN A 52 -9.57 -6.57 0.56
CA GLN A 52 -10.15 -7.81 1.09
C GLN A 52 -11.32 -8.34 0.24
N GLU A 53 -11.98 -7.49 -0.53
CA GLU A 53 -13.06 -7.87 -1.44
C GLU A 53 -12.57 -8.47 -2.77
N LEU A 54 -11.28 -8.35 -3.08
CA LEU A 54 -10.71 -8.81 -4.35
C LEU A 54 -10.26 -10.27 -4.29
N ASP A 55 -10.65 -11.05 -5.30
CA ASP A 55 -10.18 -12.43 -5.47
C ASP A 55 -8.66 -12.51 -5.74
N LEU A 56 -8.11 -11.49 -6.42
CA LEU A 56 -6.71 -11.41 -6.79
C LEU A 56 -6.19 -9.98 -6.73
N VAL A 57 -5.08 -9.83 -6.03
CA VAL A 57 -4.33 -8.58 -5.96
C VAL A 57 -2.99 -8.74 -6.66
N VAL A 58 -2.76 -7.92 -7.69
CA VAL A 58 -1.50 -7.89 -8.44
C VAL A 58 -0.76 -6.59 -8.13
N GLY A 59 0.54 -6.70 -7.92
CA GLY A 59 1.46 -5.58 -7.76
C GLY A 59 2.91 -6.08 -7.71
N PHE A 60 3.87 -5.17 -7.77
CA PHE A 60 5.29 -5.50 -7.72
C PHE A 60 5.76 -5.56 -6.27
N ASN A 61 6.39 -6.66 -5.84
CA ASN A 61 6.95 -6.83 -4.49
C ASN A 61 5.94 -6.66 -3.31
N ILE A 62 4.63 -6.71 -3.57
CA ILE A 62 3.57 -6.42 -2.59
C ILE A 62 3.66 -7.20 -1.27
N LYS A 63 4.13 -8.45 -1.31
CA LYS A 63 4.23 -9.29 -0.11
C LYS A 63 5.36 -8.85 0.82
N SER A 64 6.49 -8.42 0.26
CA SER A 64 7.69 -8.09 1.03
C SER A 64 7.76 -6.61 1.37
N PHE A 65 6.97 -5.76 0.71
CA PHE A 65 6.99 -4.32 0.89
C PHE A 65 5.62 -3.77 1.28
N ASP A 66 4.68 -3.63 0.35
CA ASP A 66 3.40 -2.93 0.56
C ASP A 66 2.62 -3.49 1.76
N TYR A 67 2.45 -4.81 1.83
CA TYR A 67 1.77 -5.44 2.97
C TYR A 67 2.55 -5.27 4.27
N SER A 68 3.88 -5.24 4.24
CA SER A 68 4.68 -4.95 5.43
C SER A 68 4.55 -3.50 5.89
N VAL A 69 4.33 -2.56 4.98
CA VAL A 69 4.02 -1.16 5.32
C VAL A 69 2.63 -1.05 5.94
N LEU A 70 1.64 -1.81 5.45
CA LEU A 70 0.26 -1.82 5.99
C LEU A 70 0.10 -2.56 7.33
N GLN A 71 1.06 -3.38 7.75
CA GLN A 71 1.02 -4.21 8.97
C GLN A 71 1.34 -3.47 10.29
N ALA A 72 1.16 -2.14 10.34
CA ALA A 72 1.50 -1.32 11.51
C ALA A 72 0.62 -1.58 12.75
#